data_AF-A0A3Q2QDG1-F1
#
_entry.id   AF-A0A3Q2QDG1-F1
#
_cell.length_a   1.000
_cell.length_b   1.000
_cell.length_c   1.000
_cell.angle_alpha   90.00
_cell.angle_beta   90.00
_cell.angle_gamma   90.00
#
_symmetry.space_group_name_H-M   'P 1'
#
loop_
_entity.id
_entity.type
_entity.pdbx_description
1 polymer ?
#
loop_
_entity_poly.entity_id
_entity_poly.type
_entity_poly.pdbx_seq_one_letter_code
_entity_poly.pdbx_strand_id
1 'polypeptide(L)'
;MMAAQLVVALLAFTSLSAASEPDCKELVRPLVLDSHSPIYGKWILHVGSWDKHDLKTDLKSVHSSWVELSPTSDSGVISLYWADRLSEEKCLQGTANITISGITSHAAFIINGHTSYHDGKYYGTCSDCLLSEDTTLLSDGKSKGRYLFLFTRTGALEPSEMETFKKQAECLGFLPEHHFVSTDLCPDDRESTTTAAEKTEEDQAEEAQAEEQPAEN
;
A
#
# COMPACT_ATOMS: atom_id res chain seq x y z
N MET A 1 -12.31 -60.18 8.94
CA MET A 1 -11.65 -59.52 7.78
C MET A 1 -12.17 -58.11 7.49
N MET A 2 -13.45 -57.78 7.74
CA MET A 2 -14.00 -56.44 7.46
C MET A 2 -13.46 -55.31 8.37
N ALA A 3 -13.19 -55.59 9.64
CA ALA A 3 -12.72 -54.57 10.59
C ALA A 3 -11.31 -54.04 10.26
N ALA A 4 -10.41 -54.90 9.77
CA ALA A 4 -9.05 -54.51 9.41
C ALA A 4 -9.02 -53.59 8.18
N GLN A 5 -9.93 -53.79 7.21
CA GLN A 5 -10.02 -52.93 6.03
C GLN A 5 -10.60 -51.55 6.35
N LEU A 6 -11.54 -51.46 7.30
CA LEU A 6 -12.09 -50.19 7.80
C LEU A 6 -11.02 -49.33 8.51
N VAL A 7 -10.14 -49.96 9.28
CA VAL A 7 -9.04 -49.26 9.99
C VAL A 7 -7.99 -48.73 9.00
N VAL A 8 -7.65 -49.51 7.98
CA VAL A 8 -6.71 -49.08 6.93
C VAL A 8 -7.29 -47.96 6.07
N ALA A 9 -8.59 -48.00 5.75
CA ALA A 9 -9.27 -46.92 5.05
C ALA A 9 -9.31 -45.63 5.88
N LEU A 10 -9.59 -45.71 7.19
CA LEU A 10 -9.58 -44.52 8.07
C LEU A 10 -8.19 -43.87 8.17
N LEU A 11 -7.13 -44.68 8.29
CA LEU A 11 -5.75 -44.17 8.38
C LEU A 11 -5.30 -43.49 7.08
N ALA A 12 -5.73 -44.01 5.92
CA ALA A 12 -5.44 -43.40 4.62
C ALA A 12 -6.17 -42.05 4.40
N PHE A 13 -7.37 -41.88 5.00
CA PHE A 13 -8.07 -40.59 4.97
C PHE A 13 -7.46 -39.55 5.93
N THR A 14 -6.86 -39.97 7.04
CA THR A 14 -6.17 -39.05 7.96
C THR A 14 -4.83 -38.52 7.44
N SER A 15 -4.21 -39.21 6.47
CA SER A 15 -2.93 -38.79 5.88
C SER A 15 -3.04 -37.72 4.78
N LEU A 16 -4.25 -37.30 4.40
CA LEU A 16 -4.44 -36.39 3.26
C LEU A 16 -4.62 -34.90 3.64
N SER A 17 -4.50 -34.54 4.91
CA SER A 17 -4.77 -33.17 5.39
C SER A 17 -3.56 -32.43 5.97
N ALA A 18 -2.34 -32.84 5.62
CA ALA A 18 -1.15 -32.02 5.85
C ALA A 18 -0.80 -31.31 4.54
N ALA A 19 -1.54 -30.24 4.21
CA ALA A 19 -0.99 -29.26 3.29
C ALA A 19 0.30 -28.75 3.94
N SER A 20 1.46 -29.06 3.38
CA SER A 20 2.74 -28.54 3.85
C SER A 20 2.62 -27.02 3.88
N GLU A 21 3.03 -26.39 4.98
CA GLU A 21 3.10 -24.94 5.02
C GLU A 21 3.94 -24.46 3.82
N PRO A 22 3.48 -23.44 3.09
CA PRO A 22 4.21 -22.96 1.92
C PRO A 22 5.60 -22.49 2.34
N ASP A 23 6.62 -22.89 1.57
CA ASP A 23 8.01 -22.49 1.78
C ASP A 23 8.11 -20.96 1.71
N CYS A 24 8.96 -20.35 2.54
CA CYS A 24 9.17 -18.90 2.54
C CYS A 24 9.51 -18.39 1.14
N LYS A 25 10.23 -19.17 0.34
CA LYS A 25 10.54 -18.83 -1.06
C LYS A 25 9.29 -18.58 -1.92
N GLU A 26 8.22 -19.34 -1.69
CA GLU A 26 6.96 -19.18 -2.40
C GLU A 26 6.14 -18.02 -1.82
N LEU A 27 6.07 -17.93 -0.49
CA LEU A 27 5.32 -16.89 0.22
C LEU A 27 5.84 -15.48 -0.07
N VAL A 28 7.14 -15.30 -0.21
CA VAL A 28 7.77 -13.98 -0.42
C VAL A 28 8.25 -13.79 -1.86
N ARG A 29 7.50 -14.34 -2.83
CA ARG A 29 7.80 -14.17 -4.25
C ARG A 29 7.65 -12.70 -4.66
N PRO A 30 8.74 -12.03 -5.10
CA PRO A 30 8.67 -10.65 -5.54
C PRO A 30 7.78 -10.48 -6.78
N LEU A 31 7.10 -9.34 -6.86
CA LEU A 31 6.39 -8.92 -8.06
C LEU A 31 7.36 -8.28 -9.06
N VAL A 32 7.07 -8.50 -10.34
CA VAL A 32 7.69 -7.72 -11.42
C VAL A 32 6.87 -6.45 -11.58
N LEU A 33 7.57 -5.31 -11.65
CA LEU A 33 6.96 -3.98 -11.72
C LEU A 33 7.05 -3.50 -13.17
N ASP A 34 5.89 -3.43 -13.83
CA ASP A 34 5.70 -2.90 -15.17
C ASP A 34 4.34 -2.20 -15.27
N SER A 35 3.95 -1.69 -16.45
CA SER A 35 2.69 -0.96 -16.66
C SER A 35 1.42 -1.82 -16.50
N HIS A 36 1.53 -3.13 -16.36
CA HIS A 36 0.42 -4.07 -16.14
C HIS A 36 0.43 -4.69 -14.73
N SER A 37 1.35 -4.24 -13.87
CA SER A 37 1.49 -4.74 -12.51
C SER A 37 0.19 -4.57 -11.69
N PRO A 38 -0.19 -5.56 -10.85
CA PRO A 38 -1.42 -5.49 -10.06
C PRO A 38 -1.40 -4.42 -8.96
N ILE A 39 -0.28 -3.71 -8.79
CA ILE A 39 -0.09 -2.70 -7.75
C ILE A 39 -0.81 -1.38 -8.02
N TYR A 40 -1.32 -1.15 -9.25
CA TYR A 40 -1.94 0.12 -9.60
C TYR A 40 -3.32 0.33 -8.95
N GLY A 41 -3.69 1.61 -8.83
CA GLY A 41 -4.91 2.10 -8.21
C GLY A 41 -4.73 2.44 -6.73
N LYS A 42 -5.87 2.68 -6.08
CA LYS A 42 -5.94 3.11 -4.68
C LYS A 42 -5.89 1.94 -3.70
N TRP A 43 -5.19 2.15 -2.59
CA TRP A 43 -4.92 1.18 -1.54
C TRP A 43 -4.96 1.83 -0.16
N ILE A 44 -5.58 1.17 0.81
CA ILE A 44 -5.75 1.63 2.19
C ILE A 44 -4.87 0.79 3.09
N LEU A 45 -4.00 1.42 3.88
CA LEU A 45 -3.14 0.69 4.82
C LEU A 45 -4.04 -0.02 5.84
N HIS A 46 -3.78 -1.31 6.09
CA HIS A 46 -4.50 -2.08 7.09
C HIS A 46 -3.61 -2.39 8.29
N VAL A 47 -2.38 -2.85 8.02
CA VAL A 47 -1.42 -3.23 9.06
C VAL A 47 0.01 -2.99 8.59
N GLY A 48 0.87 -2.58 9.53
CA GLY A 48 2.31 -2.49 9.33
C GLY A 48 3.12 -3.27 10.37
N SER A 49 4.31 -3.72 9.96
CA SER A 49 5.35 -4.32 10.80
C SER A 49 6.69 -3.62 10.58
N TRP A 50 7.66 -3.85 11.45
CA TRP A 50 9.00 -3.24 11.44
C TRP A 50 10.09 -4.23 11.84
N ASP A 51 11.31 -4.05 11.32
CA ASP A 51 12.43 -4.98 11.55
C ASP A 51 13.36 -4.58 12.69
N LYS A 52 13.35 -3.30 13.11
CA LYS A 52 14.14 -2.78 14.22
C LYS A 52 13.26 -2.08 15.25
N HIS A 53 13.54 -2.30 16.53
CA HIS A 53 12.72 -1.81 17.64
C HIS A 53 12.58 -0.27 17.70
N ASP A 54 13.55 0.48 17.20
CA ASP A 54 13.54 1.94 17.17
C ASP A 54 12.52 2.52 16.17
N LEU A 55 12.11 1.74 15.17
CA LEU A 55 11.10 2.14 14.17
C LEU A 55 9.65 2.04 14.68
N LYS A 56 9.45 1.38 15.83
CA LYS A 56 8.11 1.15 16.40
C LYS A 56 7.34 2.45 16.63
N THR A 57 8.01 3.46 17.18
CA THR A 57 7.39 4.74 17.53
C THR A 57 6.98 5.51 16.27
N ASP A 58 7.84 5.49 15.23
CA ASP A 58 7.57 6.11 13.94
C ASP A 58 6.28 5.55 13.34
N LEU A 59 6.16 4.22 13.22
CA LEU A 59 4.95 3.60 12.66
C LEU A 59 3.69 3.81 13.51
N LYS A 60 3.82 3.75 14.85
CA LYS A 60 2.67 3.93 15.74
C LYS A 60 2.08 5.34 15.71
N SER A 61 2.81 6.33 15.18
CA SER A 61 2.29 7.68 14.98
C SER A 61 1.29 7.78 13.82
N VAL A 62 1.24 6.78 12.93
CA VAL A 62 0.32 6.72 11.79
C VAL A 62 -1.05 6.23 12.28
N HIS A 63 -2.06 7.09 12.16
CA HIS A 63 -3.45 6.77 12.51
C HIS A 63 -4.19 6.11 11.36
N SER A 64 -4.03 6.62 10.14
CA SER A 64 -4.56 6.05 8.90
C SER A 64 -3.70 6.47 7.72
N SER A 65 -3.71 5.70 6.64
CA SER A 65 -2.93 6.00 5.42
C SER A 65 -3.60 5.39 4.21
N TRP A 66 -3.52 6.08 3.08
CA TRP A 66 -3.83 5.50 1.78
C TRP A 66 -2.86 6.01 0.72
N VAL A 67 -2.68 5.19 -0.31
CA VAL A 67 -1.84 5.48 -1.46
C VAL A 67 -2.59 5.21 -2.75
N GLU A 68 -2.21 5.89 -3.81
CA GLU A 68 -2.63 5.59 -5.17
C GLU A 68 -1.41 5.53 -6.08
N LEU A 69 -1.25 4.41 -6.78
CA LEU A 69 -0.18 4.19 -7.73
C LEU A 69 -0.75 4.22 -9.15
N SER A 70 -0.11 4.99 -10.04
CA SER A 70 -0.53 5.13 -11.43
C SER A 70 0.65 4.94 -12.38
N PRO A 71 0.48 4.25 -13.52
CA PRO A 71 1.53 4.16 -14.54
C PRO A 71 1.79 5.54 -15.15
N THR A 72 3.03 5.79 -15.59
CA THR A 72 3.37 6.99 -16.35
C THR A 72 3.70 6.64 -17.80
N SER A 73 3.93 7.65 -18.64
CA SER A 73 4.41 7.45 -20.02
C SER A 73 5.83 6.88 -20.08
N ASP A 74 6.62 7.04 -19.01
CA ASP A 74 7.91 6.38 -18.85
C ASP A 74 7.70 5.04 -18.14
N SER A 75 7.93 3.93 -18.85
CA SER A 75 7.73 2.58 -18.32
C SER A 75 8.58 2.26 -17.09
N GLY A 76 9.63 3.03 -16.80
CA GLY A 76 10.47 2.89 -15.60
C GLY A 76 9.98 3.71 -14.40
N VAL A 77 8.90 4.48 -14.54
CA VAL A 77 8.43 5.43 -13.53
C VAL A 77 6.95 5.20 -13.20
N ILE A 78 6.65 5.11 -11.91
CA ILE A 78 5.31 5.05 -11.34
C ILE A 78 5.04 6.36 -10.61
N SER A 79 3.86 6.95 -10.82
CA SER A 79 3.39 8.09 -10.03
C SER A 79 2.72 7.58 -8.77
N LEU A 80 3.12 8.11 -7.62
CA LEU A 80 2.52 7.85 -6.31
C LEU A 80 1.83 9.11 -5.81
N TYR A 81 0.58 8.99 -5.41
CA TYR A 81 -0.06 9.90 -4.46
C TYR A 81 -0.20 9.20 -3.11
N TRP A 82 0.07 9.91 -2.03
CA TRP A 82 -0.03 9.38 -0.67
C TRP A 82 -0.72 10.38 0.25
N ALA A 83 -1.44 9.87 1.24
CA ALA A 83 -2.16 10.65 2.21
C ALA A 83 -2.19 9.93 3.57
N ASP A 84 -1.54 10.54 4.55
CA ASP A 84 -1.34 10.00 5.89
C ASP A 84 -1.99 10.90 6.95
N ARG A 85 -2.73 10.29 7.87
CA ARG A 85 -3.20 10.93 9.09
C ARG A 85 -2.27 10.56 10.23
N LEU A 86 -1.64 11.55 10.84
CA LEU A 86 -0.85 11.34 12.06
C LEU A 86 -1.72 11.47 13.32
N SER A 87 -1.21 11.00 14.45
CA SER A 87 -1.91 11.01 15.76
C SER A 87 -2.36 12.39 16.27
N GLU A 88 -1.90 13.48 15.67
CA GLU A 88 -2.34 14.87 15.98
C GLU A 88 -3.50 15.35 15.07
N GLU A 89 -4.24 14.42 14.45
CA GLU A 89 -5.32 14.63 13.47
C GLU A 89 -4.94 15.39 12.18
N LYS A 90 -3.66 15.75 12.02
CA LYS A 90 -3.15 16.40 10.82
C LYS A 90 -3.05 15.42 9.66
N CYS A 91 -3.66 15.77 8.53
CA CYS A 91 -3.44 15.13 7.24
C CYS A 91 -2.18 15.69 6.58
N LEU A 92 -1.31 14.79 6.14
CA LEU A 92 -0.16 15.06 5.30
C LEU A 92 -0.37 14.33 3.99
N GLN A 93 -0.23 15.03 2.86
CA GLN A 93 -0.47 14.45 1.55
C GLN A 93 0.57 14.96 0.57
N GLY A 94 0.81 14.19 -0.48
CA GLY A 94 1.75 14.60 -1.51
C GLY A 94 1.86 13.60 -2.65
N THR A 95 2.77 13.93 -3.56
CA THR A 95 3.12 13.10 -4.70
C THR A 95 4.59 12.72 -4.64
N ALA A 96 4.92 11.54 -5.17
CA ALA A 96 6.29 11.14 -5.43
C ALA A 96 6.36 10.39 -6.78
N ASN A 97 7.52 10.48 -7.44
CA ASN A 97 7.83 9.59 -8.54
C ASN A 97 8.63 8.41 -7.97
N ILE A 98 8.21 7.21 -8.33
CA ILE A 98 8.87 5.97 -8.00
C ILE A 98 9.59 5.47 -9.25
N THR A 99 10.91 5.33 -9.19
CA THR A 99 11.70 4.76 -10.30
C THR A 99 11.99 3.29 -10.05
N ILE A 100 11.95 2.44 -11.08
CA ILE A 100 12.12 0.99 -10.96
C ILE A 100 13.50 0.54 -11.44
N SER A 101 14.20 -0.24 -10.62
CA SER A 101 15.44 -0.95 -10.96
C SER A 101 15.28 -2.45 -10.69
N GLY A 102 14.87 -3.20 -11.72
CA GLY A 102 14.58 -4.63 -11.57
C GLY A 102 13.33 -4.87 -10.72
N ILE A 103 13.49 -5.45 -9.54
CA ILE A 103 12.40 -5.68 -8.58
C ILE A 103 12.36 -4.64 -7.45
N THR A 104 13.31 -3.70 -7.45
CA THR A 104 13.42 -2.66 -6.44
C THR A 104 12.81 -1.37 -6.99
N SER A 105 11.97 -0.74 -6.18
CA SER A 105 11.48 0.61 -6.43
C SER A 105 12.29 1.63 -5.62
N HIS A 106 12.51 2.82 -6.15
CA HIS A 106 13.21 3.90 -5.46
C HIS A 106 12.32 5.13 -5.44
N ALA A 107 12.16 5.73 -4.26
CA ALA A 107 11.33 6.92 -4.08
C ALA A 107 12.02 7.94 -3.17
N ALA A 108 11.73 9.22 -3.42
CA ALA A 108 12.08 10.30 -2.52
C ALA A 108 10.80 11.03 -2.11
N PHE A 109 10.54 11.09 -0.80
CA PHE A 109 9.40 11.82 -0.25
C PHE A 109 9.88 13.16 0.28
N ILE A 110 9.13 14.22 -0.03
CA ILE A 110 9.42 15.58 0.44
C ILE A 110 8.26 16.02 1.33
N ILE A 111 8.51 16.10 2.63
CA ILE A 111 7.50 16.44 3.64
C ILE A 111 8.02 17.62 4.45
N ASN A 112 7.30 18.73 4.45
CA ASN A 112 7.67 19.97 5.16
C ASN A 112 9.13 20.43 4.90
N GLY A 113 9.63 20.24 3.67
CA GLY A 113 11.00 20.62 3.29
C GLY A 113 12.08 19.60 3.67
N HIS A 114 11.72 18.46 4.27
CA HIS A 114 12.62 17.35 4.54
C HIS A 114 12.49 16.27 3.47
N THR A 115 13.61 15.81 2.93
CA THR A 115 13.66 14.70 1.99
C THR A 115 14.04 13.40 2.68
N SER A 116 13.26 12.35 2.49
CA SER A 116 13.60 10.98 2.85
C SER A 116 13.71 10.11 1.61
N TYR A 117 14.67 9.18 1.62
CA TYR A 117 14.94 8.27 0.50
C TYR A 117 14.57 6.84 0.88
N HIS A 118 13.92 6.14 -0.03
CA HIS A 118 13.30 4.86 0.23
C HIS A 118 13.55 3.88 -0.91
N ASP A 119 13.92 2.65 -0.54
CA ASP A 119 13.94 1.50 -1.43
C ASP A 119 12.78 0.57 -1.08
N GLY A 120 11.93 0.27 -2.07
CA GLY A 120 10.76 -0.57 -1.89
C GLY A 120 10.84 -1.89 -2.65
N LYS A 121 10.06 -2.87 -2.18
CA LYS A 121 9.83 -4.15 -2.86
C LYS A 121 8.38 -4.55 -2.67
N TYR A 122 7.81 -5.22 -3.67
CA TYR A 122 6.43 -5.70 -3.62
C TYR A 122 6.39 -7.22 -3.75
N TYR A 123 5.45 -7.84 -3.07
CA TYR A 123 5.33 -9.30 -3.00
C TYR A 123 3.91 -9.74 -3.33
N GLY A 124 3.79 -10.94 -3.93
CA GLY A 124 2.47 -11.55 -4.12
C GLY A 124 1.83 -11.89 -2.77
N THR A 125 0.53 -11.65 -2.62
CA THR A 125 -0.24 -11.96 -1.41
C THR A 125 -1.70 -12.27 -1.80
N CYS A 126 -2.71 -11.76 -1.09
CA CYS A 126 -4.12 -11.80 -1.52
C CYS A 126 -4.41 -10.95 -2.78
N SER A 127 -5.52 -11.26 -3.48
CA SER A 127 -5.90 -10.60 -4.75
C SER A 127 -6.29 -9.15 -4.60
N ASP A 128 -6.90 -8.79 -3.46
CA ASP A 128 -7.34 -7.43 -3.14
C ASP A 128 -6.43 -6.77 -2.10
N CYS A 129 -5.15 -7.12 -2.14
CA CYS A 129 -4.11 -6.65 -1.23
C CYS A 129 -2.86 -6.19 -1.97
N LEU A 130 -2.15 -5.25 -1.35
CA LEU A 130 -0.82 -4.82 -1.76
C LEU A 130 0.14 -5.01 -0.59
N LEU A 131 1.11 -5.91 -0.74
CA LEU A 131 2.19 -6.09 0.22
C LEU A 131 3.44 -5.35 -0.26
N SER A 132 3.86 -4.35 0.51
CA SER A 132 5.02 -3.51 0.22
C SER A 132 6.01 -3.53 1.37
N GLU A 133 7.26 -3.84 1.09
CA GLU A 133 8.40 -3.56 1.97
C GLU A 133 8.94 -2.17 1.64
N ASP A 134 9.22 -1.36 2.66
CA ASP A 134 9.82 -0.03 2.55
C ASP A 134 11.09 0.02 3.39
N THR A 135 12.22 0.31 2.77
CA THR A 135 13.51 0.50 3.43
C THR A 135 13.84 1.98 3.45
N THR A 136 13.82 2.59 4.64
CA THR A 136 14.27 3.98 4.80
C THR A 136 15.80 4.03 4.76
N LEU A 137 16.36 4.92 3.94
CA LEU A 137 17.79 5.12 3.78
C LEU A 137 18.30 6.33 4.57
N LEU A 138 19.48 6.19 5.16
CA LEU A 138 20.24 7.28 5.77
C LEU A 138 21.01 8.06 4.70
N SER A 139 21.54 9.24 5.04
CA SER A 139 22.32 10.07 4.12
C SER A 139 23.57 9.39 3.55
N ASP A 140 24.09 8.36 4.21
CA ASP A 140 25.22 7.56 3.74
C ASP A 140 24.80 6.34 2.89
N GLY A 141 23.51 6.23 2.55
CA GLY A 141 22.92 5.15 1.76
C GLY A 141 22.67 3.86 2.54
N LYS A 142 22.97 3.80 3.84
CA LYS A 142 22.68 2.62 4.67
C LYS A 142 21.20 2.58 5.08
N SER A 143 20.69 1.38 5.30
CA SER A 143 19.33 1.19 5.82
C SER A 143 19.23 1.69 7.27
N LYS A 144 18.34 2.66 7.50
CA LYS A 144 17.84 3.02 8.84
C LYS A 144 17.08 1.83 9.42
N GLY A 145 16.28 1.17 8.60
CA GLY A 145 15.51 -0.03 8.91
C GLY A 145 14.42 -0.23 7.86
N ARG A 146 13.53 -1.19 8.10
CA ARG A 146 12.49 -1.58 7.15
C ARG A 146 11.12 -1.62 7.80
N TYR A 147 10.12 -1.29 7.00
CA TYR A 147 8.72 -1.53 7.28
C TYR A 147 8.14 -2.53 6.29
N LEU A 148 7.15 -3.29 6.73
CA LEU A 148 6.32 -4.12 5.87
C LEU A 148 4.88 -3.67 6.03
N PHE A 149 4.27 -3.25 4.94
CA PHE A 149 2.93 -2.70 4.89
C PHE A 149 2.01 -3.59 4.08
N LEU A 150 0.88 -3.97 4.68
CA LEU A 150 -0.21 -4.59 3.97
C LEU A 150 -1.33 -3.57 3.80
N PHE A 151 -1.59 -3.24 2.54
CA PHE A 151 -2.73 -2.43 2.14
C PHE A 151 -3.83 -3.31 1.55
N THR A 152 -5.06 -2.83 1.60
CA THR A 152 -6.25 -3.49 1.05
C THR A 152 -7.04 -2.51 0.19
N ARG A 153 -7.96 -3.02 -0.65
CA ARG A 153 -8.81 -2.14 -1.47
C ARG A 153 -9.84 -1.36 -0.66
N THR A 154 -10.35 -1.94 0.43
CA THR A 154 -11.52 -1.42 1.17
C THR A 154 -11.23 -1.08 2.63
N GLY A 155 -10.03 -1.35 3.11
CA GLY A 155 -9.68 -1.27 4.54
C GLY A 155 -10.03 -2.54 5.34
N ALA A 156 -10.73 -3.50 4.74
CA ALA A 156 -11.05 -4.79 5.36
C ALA A 156 -10.07 -5.89 4.92
N LEU A 157 -9.84 -6.87 5.79
CA LEU A 157 -8.95 -8.00 5.56
C LEU A 157 -9.53 -9.27 6.19
N GLU A 158 -9.52 -10.38 5.45
CA GLU A 158 -9.98 -11.65 6.00
C GLU A 158 -8.97 -12.23 7.00
N PRO A 159 -9.41 -12.97 8.05
CA PRO A 159 -8.50 -13.56 9.01
C PRO A 159 -7.42 -14.46 8.39
N SER A 160 -7.77 -15.20 7.34
CA SER A 160 -6.81 -16.07 6.63
C SER A 160 -5.74 -15.28 5.85
N GLU A 161 -6.08 -14.10 5.35
CA GLU A 161 -5.15 -13.19 4.69
C GLU A 161 -4.20 -12.56 5.71
N MET A 162 -4.71 -12.26 6.90
CA MET A 162 -3.87 -11.79 8.01
C MET A 162 -2.85 -12.84 8.46
N GLU A 163 -3.22 -14.12 8.50
CA GLU A 163 -2.26 -15.20 8.79
C GLU A 163 -1.20 -15.33 7.67
N THR A 164 -1.60 -15.14 6.41
CA THR A 164 -0.66 -15.06 5.29
C THR A 164 0.36 -13.94 5.49
N PHE A 165 -0.09 -12.74 5.83
CA PHE A 165 0.79 -11.60 6.12
C PHE A 165 1.77 -11.87 7.26
N LYS A 166 1.32 -12.46 8.37
CA LYS A 166 2.21 -12.80 9.50
C LYS A 166 3.32 -13.75 9.08
N LYS A 167 2.99 -14.78 8.29
CA LYS A 167 3.99 -15.72 7.73
C LYS A 167 4.95 -15.03 6.78
N GLN A 168 4.46 -14.12 5.93
CA GLN A 168 5.31 -13.32 5.05
C GLN A 168 6.26 -12.42 5.85
N ALA A 169 5.78 -11.76 6.91
CA ALA A 169 6.59 -10.95 7.81
C ALA A 169 7.69 -11.77 8.49
N GLU A 170 7.35 -12.95 9.00
CA GLU A 170 8.32 -13.89 9.60
C GLU A 170 9.40 -14.32 8.58
N CYS A 171 9.00 -14.73 7.38
CA CYS A 171 9.93 -15.11 6.31
C CYS A 171 10.88 -13.98 5.90
N LEU A 172 10.44 -12.72 6.00
CA LEU A 172 11.25 -11.53 5.69
C LEU A 172 12.04 -11.00 6.89
N GLY A 173 11.92 -11.63 8.06
CA GLY A 173 12.66 -11.28 9.28
C GLY A 173 12.16 -10.03 10.01
N PHE A 174 10.85 -9.74 9.93
CA PHE A 174 10.21 -8.67 10.69
C PHE A 174 9.87 -9.11 12.11
N LEU A 175 9.71 -8.15 13.02
CA LEU A 175 9.31 -8.43 14.40
C LEU A 175 7.85 -8.89 14.46
N PRO A 176 7.46 -9.74 15.43
CA PRO A 176 6.11 -10.30 15.54
C PRO A 176 5.05 -9.30 15.99
N GLU A 177 5.46 -8.08 16.35
CA GLU A 177 4.55 -7.00 16.71
C GLU A 177 4.01 -6.31 15.45
N HIS A 178 2.76 -5.86 15.51
CA HIS A 178 2.07 -5.22 14.40
C HIS A 178 1.38 -3.94 14.87
N HIS A 179 1.22 -2.99 13.95
CA HIS A 179 0.41 -1.79 14.15
C HIS A 179 -0.74 -1.80 13.15
N PHE A 180 -1.96 -1.85 13.66
CA PHE A 180 -3.17 -1.74 12.85
C PHE A 180 -3.61 -0.28 12.81
N VAL A 181 -4.03 0.17 11.64
CA VAL A 181 -4.45 1.56 11.43
C VAL A 181 -5.97 1.65 11.28
N SER A 182 -6.49 2.86 11.44
CA SER A 182 -7.88 3.21 11.26
C SER A 182 -8.24 3.35 9.78
N THR A 183 -9.53 3.20 9.47
CA THR A 183 -10.11 3.50 8.14
C THR A 183 -10.67 4.92 8.05
N ASP A 184 -10.46 5.77 9.07
CA ASP A 184 -10.73 7.21 9.02
C ASP A 184 -9.67 7.95 8.20
N LEU A 185 -9.83 7.90 6.87
CA LEU A 185 -8.85 8.37 5.90
C LEU A 185 -8.79 9.91 5.81
N CYS A 186 -7.66 10.41 5.31
CA CYS A 186 -7.57 11.79 4.85
C CYS A 186 -8.37 11.98 3.53
N PRO A 187 -9.01 13.14 3.34
CA PRO A 187 -9.67 13.47 2.08
C PRO A 187 -8.64 13.63 0.95
N ASP A 188 -9.05 13.49 -0.30
CA ASP A 188 -8.17 13.71 -1.45
C ASP A 188 -8.10 15.20 -1.83
N ASP A 189 -6.93 15.82 -1.66
CA ASP A 189 -6.76 17.24 -1.96
C ASP A 189 -6.82 17.54 -3.47
N ARG A 190 -6.64 16.51 -4.33
CA ARG A 190 -6.74 16.66 -5.79
C ARG A 190 -8.19 16.87 -6.24
N GLU A 191 -9.14 16.22 -5.58
CA GLU A 191 -10.58 16.35 -5.87
C GLU A 191 -11.10 17.74 -5.45
N SER A 192 -10.61 18.24 -4.32
CA SER A 192 -10.96 19.57 -3.80
C SER A 192 -10.50 20.69 -4.73
N THR A 193 -9.33 20.54 -5.34
CA THR A 193 -8.78 21.51 -6.30
C THR A 193 -9.55 21.49 -7.63
N THR A 194 -9.96 20.31 -8.09
CA THR A 194 -10.72 20.15 -9.34
C THR A 194 -12.10 20.81 -9.23
N THR A 195 -12.81 20.59 -8.12
CA THR A 195 -14.14 21.18 -7.88
C THR A 195 -14.09 22.72 -7.82
N ALA A 196 -13.00 23.30 -7.31
CA ALA A 196 -12.84 24.75 -7.26
C ALA A 196 -12.55 25.36 -8.64
N ALA A 197 -11.79 24.66 -9.49
CA ALA A 197 -11.52 25.08 -10.85
C ALA A 197 -12.78 25.01 -11.73
N GLU A 198 -13.55 23.92 -11.65
CA GLU A 198 -14.81 23.76 -12.39
C GLU A 198 -15.84 24.85 -12.04
N LYS A 199 -16.00 25.18 -10.76
CA LYS A 199 -16.87 26.30 -10.33
C LYS A 199 -16.43 27.65 -10.89
N THR A 200 -15.12 27.88 -10.97
CA THR A 200 -14.58 29.14 -11.50
C THR A 200 -14.82 29.27 -13.01
N GLU A 201 -14.75 28.15 -13.74
CA GLU A 201 -15.06 28.10 -15.18
C GLU A 201 -16.56 28.26 -15.46
N GLU A 202 -17.42 27.68 -14.62
CA GLU A 202 -18.88 27.81 -14.72
C GLU A 202 -19.34 29.25 -14.42
N ASP A 203 -18.81 29.87 -13.35
CA ASP A 203 -19.07 31.27 -13.00
C ASP A 203 -18.63 32.24 -14.14
N GLN A 204 -17.47 31.99 -14.76
CA GLN A 204 -16.98 32.79 -15.89
C GLN A 204 -17.80 32.60 -17.17
N ALA A 205 -18.34 31.39 -17.40
CA ALA A 205 -19.19 31.10 -18.53
C ALA A 205 -20.59 31.75 -18.38
N GLU A 206 -21.12 31.82 -17.17
CA GLU A 206 -22.38 32.53 -16.88
C GLU A 206 -22.23 34.05 -17.02
N GLU A 207 -21.13 34.63 -16.55
CA GLU A 207 -20.86 36.08 -16.72
C GLU A 207 -20.71 36.47 -18.20
N ALA A 208 -20.02 35.66 -19.01
CA ALA A 208 -19.87 35.92 -20.45
C ALA A 208 -21.20 35.85 -21.22
N GLN A 209 -22.13 34.99 -20.81
CA GLN A 209 -23.46 34.89 -21.42
C GLN A 209 -24.41 36.03 -21.00
N ALA A 210 -24.18 36.64 -19.83
CA ALA A 210 -24.93 37.80 -19.37
C ALA A 210 -24.53 39.09 -20.10
N GLU A 211 -23.29 39.21 -20.57
CA GLU A 211 -22.80 40.39 -21.31
C GLU A 211 -23.16 40.38 -22.81
N GLU A 212 -23.50 39.22 -23.41
CA GLU A 212 -23.89 39.12 -24.82
C GLU A 212 -25.39 39.34 -25.10
N GLN A 213 -26.22 39.56 -24.09
CA GLN A 213 -27.64 39.90 -24.33
C GLN A 213 -27.77 41.32 -24.89
N PRO A 214 -28.29 41.50 -26.13
CA PRO A 214 -28.43 42.82 -26.70
C PRO A 214 -29.56 43.57 -25.98
N ALA A 215 -29.27 44.77 -25.51
CA ALA A 215 -30.27 45.68 -24.95
C ALA A 215 -31.35 45.98 -26.01
N GLU A 216 -32.51 45.32 -25.90
CA GLU A 216 -33.71 45.70 -26.64
C GLU A 216 -34.16 47.09 -26.20
N ASN A 217 -34.32 47.98 -27.18
CA ASN A 217 -34.76 49.36 -27.05
C ASN A 217 -36.12 49.55 -27.73
#